data_AF-A0A541C1W1-F1
#
_entry.id   AF-A0A541C1W1-F1
#
_cell.length_a   1.000
_cell.length_b   1.000
_cell.length_c   1.000
_cell.angle_alpha   90.00
_cell.angle_beta   90.00
_cell.angle_gamma   90.00
#
_symmetry.space_group_name_H-M   'P 1'
#
loop_
_entity.id
_entity.type
_entity.pdbx_description
1 polymer ?
#
loop_
_entity_poly.entity_id
_entity_poly.type
_entity_poly.pdbx_seq_one_letter_code
_entity_poly.pdbx_strand_id
1 'polypeptide(L)'
;MLALGGGASAESPSDLRGIWSPDTSCAETSLRHVIGENTLEWRDGGKRLVLAEVRFLIQADRIGVQVLRTAADGEAPLRPGDVVQYRRVPGGIRPLVIERDGTHTDIAQVRVMYRCRR
;
A
#
# COMPACT_ATOMS: atom_id res chain seq x y z
N MET A 1 -10.92 -20.05 25.79
CA MET A 1 -10.80 -18.75 25.09
C MET A 1 -9.34 -18.36 25.06
N LEU A 2 -8.66 -18.56 23.93
CA LEU A 2 -7.31 -18.03 23.73
C LEU A 2 -7.46 -16.57 23.32
N ALA A 3 -7.03 -15.66 24.19
CA ALA A 3 -6.85 -14.26 23.88
C ALA A 3 -5.70 -14.15 22.86
N LEU A 4 -6.03 -13.85 21.61
CA LEU A 4 -5.05 -13.38 20.63
C LEU A 4 -4.62 -11.98 21.08
N GLY A 5 -3.56 -11.97 21.87
CA GLY A 5 -2.94 -10.79 22.43
C GLY A 5 -2.57 -9.79 21.34
N GLY A 6 -2.79 -8.52 21.69
CA GLY A 6 -2.18 -7.31 21.16
C GLY A 6 -1.53 -7.47 19.80
N GLY A 7 -2.34 -7.40 18.75
CA GLY A 7 -1.80 -7.08 17.44
C GLY A 7 -1.14 -5.71 17.55
N ALA A 8 0.19 -5.69 17.65
CA ALA A 8 0.95 -4.45 17.56
C ALA A 8 0.45 -3.69 16.33
N SER A 9 -0.03 -2.47 16.55
CA SER A 9 -0.17 -1.48 15.49
C SER A 9 1.23 -1.23 14.97
N ALA A 10 1.66 -2.03 14.00
CA ALA A 10 2.98 -1.89 13.43
C ALA A 10 2.93 -0.74 12.42
N GLU A 11 3.72 0.29 12.71
CA GLU A 11 4.16 1.30 11.75
C GLU A 11 4.83 0.60 10.55
N SER A 12 4.88 1.28 9.40
CA SER A 12 5.67 0.79 8.29
C SER A 12 7.15 0.78 8.66
N PRO A 13 7.87 -0.30 8.32
CA PRO A 13 9.32 -0.31 8.38
C PRO A 13 9.95 0.83 7.58
N SER A 14 11.07 1.34 8.07
CA SER A 14 11.76 2.49 7.48
C SER A 14 12.22 2.27 6.04
N ASP A 15 12.46 1.02 5.63
CA ASP A 15 12.79 0.63 4.26
C ASP A 15 11.62 0.80 3.29
N LEU A 16 10.38 0.64 3.78
CA LEU A 16 9.17 0.79 2.98
C LEU A 16 8.73 2.25 2.83
N ARG A 17 9.08 3.12 3.78
CA ARG A 17 8.63 4.52 3.77
C ARG A 17 9.17 5.28 2.56
N GLY A 18 8.28 5.95 1.81
CA GLY A 18 8.66 6.77 0.67
C GLY A 18 7.69 6.68 -0.50
N ILE A 19 8.15 7.15 -1.66
CA ILE A 19 7.40 7.16 -2.91
C ILE A 19 7.89 6.01 -3.79
N TRP A 20 6.95 5.23 -4.30
CA TRP A 20 7.19 4.08 -5.16
C TRP A 20 6.48 4.29 -6.50
N SER A 21 7.16 4.04 -7.62
CA SER A 21 6.60 4.17 -8.96
C SER A 21 7.12 3.07 -9.89
N PRO A 22 6.30 2.55 -10.83
CA PRO A 22 6.81 1.71 -11.91
C PRO A 22 7.60 2.52 -12.97
N ASP A 23 7.55 3.85 -12.94
CA ASP A 23 8.35 4.74 -13.77
C ASP A 23 9.70 5.01 -13.10
N THR A 24 10.79 4.58 -13.74
CA THR A 24 12.16 4.76 -13.22
C THR A 24 12.62 6.21 -13.19
N SER A 25 11.97 7.10 -13.95
CA SER A 25 12.20 8.55 -13.88
C SER A 25 11.47 9.21 -12.72
N CYS A 26 10.54 8.48 -12.07
CA CYS A 26 9.70 8.98 -11.00
C CYS A 26 8.87 10.22 -11.37
N ALA A 27 8.44 10.30 -12.63
CA ALA A 27 7.60 11.37 -13.13
C ALA A 27 6.35 11.55 -12.25
N GLU A 28 6.02 12.80 -11.91
CA GLU A 28 4.88 13.09 -11.02
C GLU A 28 3.52 12.69 -11.61
N THR A 29 3.46 12.61 -12.93
CA THR A 29 2.31 12.19 -13.73
C THR A 29 2.14 10.66 -13.80
N SER A 30 3.07 9.88 -13.25
CA SER A 30 2.95 8.42 -13.20
C SER A 30 2.12 7.92 -12.01
N LEU A 31 1.72 6.64 -12.07
CA LEU A 31 1.20 5.93 -10.91
C LEU A 31 2.24 5.94 -9.77
N ARG A 32 1.85 6.41 -8.59
CA ARG A 32 2.72 6.48 -7.41
C ARG A 32 2.01 5.96 -6.18
N HIS A 33 2.68 5.10 -5.43
CA HIS A 33 2.27 4.71 -4.08
C HIS A 33 3.17 5.42 -3.09
N VAL A 34 2.58 6.21 -2.19
CA VAL A 34 3.30 6.88 -1.11
C VAL A 34 2.99 6.12 0.17
N ILE A 35 4.02 5.49 0.73
CA ILE A 35 3.95 4.74 1.99
C ILE A 35 4.51 5.63 3.09
N GLY A 36 3.64 6.09 3.99
CA GLY A 36 4.00 6.81 5.21
C GLY A 36 4.18 5.86 6.39
N GLU A 37 4.30 6.42 7.60
CA GLU A 37 4.44 5.64 8.84
C GLU A 37 3.21 4.78 9.14
N ASN A 38 2.02 5.37 9.03
CA ASN A 38 0.73 4.72 9.23
C ASN A 38 -0.27 5.12 8.13
N THR A 39 0.23 5.59 6.99
CA THR A 39 -0.58 6.04 5.87
C THR A 39 -0.21 5.35 4.57
N LEU A 40 -1.22 5.17 3.72
CA LEU A 40 -1.06 4.77 2.33
C LEU A 40 -1.78 5.79 1.45
N GLU A 41 -1.06 6.30 0.46
CA GLU A 41 -1.62 7.19 -0.55
C GLU A 41 -1.35 6.63 -1.95
N TRP A 42 -2.38 6.63 -2.80
CA TRP A 42 -2.25 6.29 -4.22
C TRP A 42 -2.49 7.53 -5.08
N ARG A 43 -1.61 7.75 -6.04
CA ARG A 43 -1.71 8.84 -7.01
C ARG A 43 -1.59 8.29 -8.43
N ASP A 44 -2.33 8.85 -9.36
CA ASP A 44 -2.20 8.57 -10.79
C ASP A 44 -2.37 9.88 -11.57
N GLY A 45 -1.51 10.15 -12.55
CA GLY A 45 -1.56 11.42 -13.28
C GLY A 45 -1.34 12.66 -12.41
N GLY A 46 -0.69 12.53 -11.25
CA GLY A 46 -0.59 13.60 -10.24
C GLY A 46 -1.85 13.81 -9.40
N LYS A 47 -2.97 13.16 -9.73
CA LYS A 47 -4.21 13.18 -8.96
C LYS A 47 -4.14 12.17 -7.82
N ARG A 48 -4.51 12.60 -6.60
CA ARG A 48 -4.69 11.70 -5.46
C ARG A 48 -5.95 10.87 -5.66
N LEU A 49 -5.80 9.55 -5.67
CA LEU A 49 -6.90 8.58 -5.78
C LEU A 49 -7.33 8.07 -4.41
N VAL A 50 -6.37 7.85 -3.51
CA VAL A 50 -6.63 7.37 -2.14
C VAL A 50 -5.70 8.08 -1.18
N LEU A 51 -6.22 8.43 -0.01
CA LEU A 51 -5.45 8.62 1.20
C LEU A 51 -6.13 7.81 2.31
N ALA A 52 -5.38 6.90 2.92
CA ALA A 52 -5.88 6.03 3.97
C ALA A 52 -4.90 5.97 5.15
N GLU A 53 -5.45 5.84 6.34
CA GLU A 53 -4.68 5.33 7.47
C GLU A 53 -4.79 3.82 7.52
N VAL A 54 -3.65 3.22 7.84
CA VAL A 54 -3.43 1.81 7.63
C VAL A 54 -2.65 1.21 8.79
N ARG A 55 -2.75 -0.11 8.88
CA ARG A 55 -1.89 -0.95 9.72
C ARG A 55 -1.07 -1.88 8.84
N PHE A 56 0.21 -2.04 9.14
CA PHE A 56 1.09 -2.94 8.40
C PHE A 56 1.11 -4.33 9.05
N LEU A 57 1.00 -5.36 8.22
CA LEU A 57 1.05 -6.78 8.58
C LEU A 57 2.19 -7.40 7.77
N ILE A 58 3.35 -7.63 8.38
CA ILE A 58 4.57 -8.00 7.66
C ILE A 58 5.00 -9.41 8.04
N GLN A 59 5.17 -10.25 7.02
CA GLN A 59 5.66 -11.60 7.18
C GLN A 59 6.68 -11.89 6.08
N ALA A 60 7.96 -11.88 6.45
CA ALA A 60 9.07 -12.03 5.52
C ALA A 60 9.00 -11.04 4.33
N ASP A 61 8.82 -11.53 3.11
CA ASP A 61 8.69 -10.74 1.89
C ASP A 61 7.28 -10.21 1.65
N ARG A 62 6.28 -10.71 2.37
CA ARG A 62 4.88 -10.29 2.23
C ARG A 62 4.58 -9.09 3.12
N ILE A 63 3.90 -8.11 2.54
CA ILE A 63 3.47 -6.89 3.21
C ILE A 63 1.97 -6.75 2.97
N GLY A 64 1.18 -6.99 4.01
CA GLY A 64 -0.23 -6.60 4.05
C GLY A 64 -0.36 -5.18 4.57
N VAL A 65 -1.18 -4.37 3.92
CA VAL A 65 -1.53 -3.02 4.37
C VAL A 65 -3.04 -2.99 4.57
N GLN A 66 -3.46 -3.11 5.83
CA GLN A 66 -4.87 -3.11 6.20
C GLN A 66 -5.38 -1.68 6.32
N VAL A 67 -6.46 -1.36 5.61
CA VAL A 67 -7.10 -0.04 5.64
C VAL A 67 -7.96 0.08 6.88
N LEU A 68 -7.66 1.08 7.73
CA LEU A 68 -8.43 1.37 8.95
C LEU A 68 -9.46 2.46 8.72
N ARG A 69 -9.05 3.55 8.05
CA ARG A 69 -9.91 4.66 7.67
C ARG A 69 -9.41 5.30 6.38
N THR A 70 -10.31 5.86 5.61
CA THR A 70 -10.02 6.64 4.39
C THR A 70 -10.34 8.10 4.63
N ALA A 71 -9.57 9.02 4.03
CA ALA A 71 -9.98 10.41 3.94
C ALA A 71 -11.32 10.47 3.16
N ALA A 72 -12.29 11.21 3.70
CA ALA A 72 -13.66 11.25 3.22
C ALA A 72 -13.79 12.13 1.97
N ASP A 73 -13.28 11.66 0.84
CA ASP A 73 -13.38 12.38 -0.43
C ASP A 73 -13.59 11.39 -1.60
N GLY A 74 -14.85 11.21 -2.03
CA GLY A 74 -15.24 10.51 -3.28
C GLY A 74 -15.38 8.97 -3.21
N GLU A 75 -15.67 8.34 -4.36
CA GLU A 75 -15.53 6.89 -4.55
C GLU A 75 -14.05 6.52 -4.46
N ALA A 76 -13.56 6.27 -3.25
CA ALA A 76 -12.20 5.79 -3.05
C ALA A 76 -12.12 4.29 -3.45
N PRO A 77 -11.12 3.87 -4.24
CA PRO A 77 -10.97 2.46 -4.62
C PRO A 77 -10.68 1.53 -3.43
N LEU A 78 -10.20 2.09 -2.32
CA LEU A 78 -9.98 1.38 -1.05
C LEU A 78 -11.06 1.74 -0.02
N ARG A 79 -11.43 0.76 0.81
CA ARG A 79 -12.43 0.86 1.87
C ARG A 79 -11.86 0.37 3.20
N PRO A 80 -12.37 0.85 4.35
CA PRO A 80 -12.04 0.26 5.66
C PRO A 80 -12.27 -1.25 5.66
N GLY A 81 -11.29 -2.00 6.15
CA GLY A 81 -11.29 -3.47 6.15
C GLY A 81 -10.52 -4.10 4.98
N ASP A 82 -10.30 -3.38 3.87
CA ASP A 82 -9.49 -3.88 2.76
C ASP A 82 -8.06 -4.17 3.19
N VAL A 83 -7.46 -5.21 2.61
CA VAL A 83 -6.02 -5.49 2.74
C VAL A 83 -5.36 -5.39 1.38
N VAL A 84 -4.51 -4.38 1.21
CA VAL A 84 -3.65 -4.25 0.04
C VAL A 84 -2.40 -5.10 0.26
N GLN A 85 -2.15 -6.05 -0.63
CA GLN A 85 -0.99 -6.93 -0.54
C GLN A 85 0.13 -6.46 -1.47
N TYR A 86 1.34 -6.38 -0.92
CA TYR A 86 2.59 -6.18 -1.64
C TYR A 86 3.56 -7.32 -1.34
N ARG A 87 4.52 -7.52 -2.24
CA ARG A 87 5.68 -8.37 -2.04
C ARG A 87 6.97 -7.59 -2.23
N ARG A 88 7.93 -7.72 -1.31
CA ARG A 88 9.31 -7.30 -1.52
C ARG A 88 9.91 -8.14 -2.66
N VAL A 89 10.51 -7.46 -3.63
CA VAL A 89 11.19 -8.11 -4.76
C VAL A 89 12.55 -7.44 -4.97
N PRO A 90 13.50 -8.08 -5.66
CA PRO A 90 14.75 -7.42 -6.04
C PRO A 90 14.46 -6.08 -6.74
N GLY A 91 15.00 -4.99 -6.21
CA GLY A 91 14.83 -3.64 -6.76
C GLY A 91 13.59 -2.87 -6.28
N GLY A 92 12.63 -3.48 -5.57
CA GLY A 92 11.51 -2.71 -5.02
C GLY A 92 10.36 -3.51 -4.43
N ILE A 93 9.13 -3.01 -4.62
CA ILE A 93 7.91 -3.67 -4.17
C ILE A 93 7.01 -3.99 -5.36
N ARG A 94 6.27 -5.09 -5.26
CA ARG A 94 5.30 -5.51 -6.27
C ARG A 94 3.91 -5.54 -5.63
N PRO A 95 2.97 -4.67 -6.04
CA PRO A 95 1.56 -4.82 -5.68
C PRO A 95 1.05 -6.16 -6.19
N LEU A 96 0.20 -6.83 -5.42
CA LEU A 96 -0.37 -8.14 -5.78
C LEU A 96 -1.88 -8.04 -5.97
N VAL A 97 -2.60 -7.77 -4.89
CA VAL A 97 -4.06 -7.84 -4.85
C VAL A 97 -4.61 -6.89 -3.78
N ILE A 98 -5.87 -6.51 -3.93
CA ILE A 98 -6.71 -6.01 -2.83
C ILE A 98 -7.61 -7.18 -2.40
N GLU A 99 -7.49 -7.58 -1.14
CA GLU A 99 -8.41 -8.53 -0.52
C GLU A 99 -9.53 -7.75 0.16
N ARG A 100 -10.78 -8.08 -0.19
CA ARG A 100 -12.00 -7.49 0.39
C ARG A 100 -13.01 -8.61 0.62
N ASP A 101 -13.39 -8.83 1.88
CA ASP A 101 -14.38 -9.85 2.26
C ASP A 101 -14.08 -11.24 1.65
N GLY A 102 -12.79 -11.62 1.59
CA GLY A 102 -12.31 -12.87 0.98
C GLY A 102 -12.22 -12.87 -0.56
N THR A 103 -12.67 -11.81 -1.22
CA THR A 103 -12.53 -11.62 -2.68
C THR A 103 -11.20 -10.92 -3.00
N HIS A 104 -10.48 -11.45 -3.98
CA HIS A 104 -9.21 -10.90 -4.42
C HIS A 104 -9.38 -10.14 -5.74
N THR A 105 -9.09 -8.84 -5.74
CA THR A 105 -9.02 -8.02 -6.94
C THR A 105 -7.56 -7.79 -7.29
N ASP A 106 -7.11 -8.23 -8.46
CA ASP A 106 -5.76 -7.94 -8.95
C ASP A 106 -5.61 -6.44 -9.20
N ILE A 107 -4.53 -5.85 -8.68
CA ILE A 107 -4.23 -4.43 -8.92
C ILE A 107 -3.44 -4.37 -10.22
N ALA A 108 -4.09 -3.88 -11.28
CA ALA A 108 -3.62 -3.67 -12.65
C ALA A 108 -2.09 -3.80 -12.93
N GLN A 109 -1.78 -4.66 -13.90
CA GLN A 109 -0.46 -4.93 -14.51
C GLN A 109 0.69 -4.95 -13.50
N VAL A 110 0.89 -6.12 -12.90
CA VAL A 110 1.82 -6.47 -11.82
C VAL A 110 3.31 -6.14 -12.12
N ARG A 111 3.64 -4.85 -12.21
CA ARG A 111 5.00 -4.29 -12.42
C ARG A 111 5.69 -4.07 -11.07
N VAL A 112 7.02 -4.12 -11.10
CA VAL A 112 7.83 -3.73 -9.94
C VAL A 112 7.77 -2.20 -9.81
N MET A 113 7.41 -1.72 -8.62
CA MET A 113 7.52 -0.32 -8.26
C MET A 113 8.88 -0.10 -7.60
N TYR A 114 9.68 0.80 -8.18
CA TYR A 114 10.97 1.20 -7.67
C TYR A 114 10.83 2.36 -6.70
N ARG A 115 11.71 2.43 -5.71
CA ARG A 115 11.75 3.57 -4.79
C ARG A 115 12.27 4.79 -5.53
N CYS A 116 11.49 5.85 -5.56
CA CYS A 116 11.94 7.14 -6.04
C CYS A 116 13.00 7.70 -5.10
N ARG A 117 14.18 8.00 -5.66
CA ARG A 117 15.22 8.77 -4.95
C ARG A 117 14.74 10.22 -4.93
N ARG A 118 14.64 10.81 -3.75
CA ARG A 118 14.42 12.25 -3.60
C ARG A 118 15.66 13.02 -4.04
#